data_AF-A0A957NPL5-F1
#
_entry.id   AF-A0A957NPL5-F1
#
_cell.length_a   1.000
_cell.length_b   1.000
_cell.length_c   1.000
_cell.angle_alpha   90.00
_cell.angle_beta   90.00
_cell.angle_gamma   90.00
#
_symmetry.space_group_name_H-M   'P 1'
#
loop_
_entity.id
_entity.type
_entity.pdbx_description
1 polymer ?
#
loop_
_entity_poly.entity_id
_entity_poly.type
_entity_poly.pdbx_seq_one_letter_code
_entity_poly.pdbx_strand_id
1 'polypeptide(L)' 'MALIFWVVHTVYKHSDITEQIIGAFYTVYIELGHGFLEKVYENTLAHEIRKRNLVVKQQQHIKVY' A
#
# COMPACT_ATOMS: atom_id res chain seq x y z
N MET A 1 35.07 6.49 -14.35
CA MET A 1 34.36 6.74 -13.08
C MET A 1 33.00 6.06 -13.16
N ALA A 2 33.00 4.75 -12.94
CA ALA A 2 31.83 3.90 -13.05
C ALA A 2 31.06 3.94 -11.73
N LEU A 3 29.80 4.37 -11.73
CA LEU A 3 28.78 4.09 -10.70
C LEU A 3 27.37 4.58 -11.15
N ILE A 4 26.97 4.25 -12.39
CA ILE A 4 25.57 4.44 -12.86
C ILE A 4 24.97 3.09 -13.34
N PHE A 5 25.63 1.96 -13.04
CA PHE A 5 25.28 0.64 -13.58
C PHE A 5 24.52 -0.26 -12.59
N TRP A 6 24.02 0.28 -11.48
CA TRP A 6 23.22 -0.48 -10.51
C TRP A 6 21.89 0.20 -10.20
N VAL A 7 21.10 0.49 -11.23
CA VAL A 7 19.65 0.57 -11.04
C VAL A 7 19.10 -0.70 -11.69
N VAL A 8 18.90 -1.72 -10.86
CA VAL A 8 18.20 -2.93 -11.25
C VAL A 8 16.78 -2.50 -11.64
N HIS A 9 16.55 -2.24 -12.92
CA HIS A 9 15.22 -2.13 -13.48
C HIS A 9 14.62 -3.54 -13.58
N THR A 10 14.35 -4.18 -12.44
CA THR A 10 13.31 -5.22 -12.40
C THR A 10 11.98 -4.50 -12.39
N VAL A 11 11.48 -4.18 -13.58
CA VAL A 11 10.13 -3.63 -13.77
C VAL A 11 9.15 -4.75 -13.41
N TYR A 12 8.75 -4.82 -12.15
CA TYR A 12 7.72 -5.72 -11.69
C TYR A 12 6.39 -5.33 -12.37
N LYS A 13 5.60 -6.32 -12.76
CA LYS A 13 4.33 -6.15 -13.50
C LYS A 13 3.37 -5.12 -12.89
N HIS A 14 3.47 -4.89 -11.58
CA HIS A 14 2.60 -4.02 -10.79
C HIS A 14 3.39 -3.01 -9.94
N SER A 15 4.56 -2.56 -10.40
CA SER A 15 5.41 -1.59 -9.68
C SER A 15 4.63 -0.37 -9.19
N ASP A 16 3.86 0.26 -10.08
CA ASP A 16 3.25 1.56 -9.83
C ASP A 16 2.12 1.49 -8.80
N ILE A 17 1.32 0.43 -8.85
CA ILE A 17 0.27 0.20 -7.85
C ILE A 17 0.88 -0.26 -6.52
N THR A 18 1.98 -1.02 -6.56
CA THR A 18 2.67 -1.49 -5.36
C THR A 18 3.27 -0.32 -4.59
N GLU A 19 3.94 0.60 -5.29
CA GLU A 19 4.48 1.82 -4.70
C GLU A 19 3.38 2.66 -4.04
N GLN A 20 2.22 2.81 -4.69
CA GLN A 20 1.09 3.55 -4.13
C GLN A 20 0.52 2.90 -2.87
N ILE A 21 0.37 1.57 -2.85
CA ILE A 21 -0.14 0.82 -1.69
C ILE A 21 0.84 0.93 -0.51
N ILE A 22 2.14 0.73 -0.76
CA ILE A 22 3.18 0.84 0.27
C ILE A 22 3.24 2.28 0.81
N GLY A 23 3.17 3.28 -0.07
CA GLY A 23 3.11 4.68 0.32
C GLY A 23 1.89 5.00 1.18
N ALA A 24 0.71 4.47 0.83
CA ALA A 24 -0.50 4.64 1.63
C ALA A 24 -0.36 4.03 3.03
N PHE A 25 0.24 2.84 3.13
CA PHE A 25 0.51 2.19 4.40
C PHE A 25 1.40 3.04 5.31
N TYR A 26 2.51 3.57 4.79
CA TYR A 26 3.41 4.40 5.59
C TYR A 26 2.76 5.72 6.03
N THR A 27 1.96 6.35 5.17
CA THR A 27 1.18 7.54 5.57
C THR A 27 0.30 7.23 6.78
N VAL A 28 -0.51 6.17 6.71
CA VAL A 28 -1.40 5.78 7.82
C VAL A 28 -0.62 5.40 9.06
N TYR A 29 0.48 4.65 8.91
CA TYR A 29 1.30 4.21 10.04
C TYR A 29 1.92 5.38 10.80
N ILE A 30 2.44 6.38 10.08
CA ILE A 30 3.05 7.57 10.67
C ILE A 30 1.98 8.45 11.33
N GLU A 31 0.82 8.62 10.70
CA GLU A 31 -0.24 9.51 11.20
C GLU A 31 -1.02 8.92 12.39
N LEU A 32 -1.37 7.63 12.36
CA LEU A 32 -2.09 7.00 13.48
C LEU A 32 -1.16 6.63 14.64
N GLY A 33 0.08 6.22 14.36
CA GLY A 33 0.92 5.58 15.38
C GLY A 33 0.38 4.20 15.78
N HIS A 34 0.64 3.78 17.02
CA HIS A 34 0.31 2.45 17.55
C HIS A 34 -0.82 2.50 18.60
N GLY A 35 -1.52 1.39 18.79
CA GLY A 35 -2.50 1.22 19.88
C GLY A 35 -3.98 1.25 19.45
N PHE A 36 -4.26 1.35 18.15
CA PHE A 36 -5.62 1.27 17.62
C PHE A 36 -6.04 -0.17 17.30
N LEU A 37 -7.36 -0.40 17.27
CA LEU A 37 -7.93 -1.66 16.79
C LEU A 37 -7.67 -1.83 15.29
N GLU A 38 -7.56 -3.07 14.84
CA GLU A 38 -7.38 -3.44 13.43
C GLU A 38 -8.39 -2.74 12.50
N LYS A 39 -9.67 -2.66 12.91
CA LYS A 39 -10.73 -1.99 12.16
C LYS A 39 -10.43 -0.50 11.86
N VAL A 40 -9.72 0.18 12.75
CA VAL A 40 -9.32 1.58 12.55
C VAL A 40 -8.24 1.64 11.47
N TYR A 41 -7.21 0.79 11.55
CA TYR A 41 -6.19 0.72 10.50
C TYR A 41 -6.77 0.35 9.14
N GLU A 42 -7.66 -0.63 9.09
CA GLU A 42 -8.32 -1.06 7.85
C GLU A 42 -9.10 0.10 7.22
N ASN A 43 -9.90 0.82 8.01
CA ASN A 43 -10.70 1.94 7.54
C ASN A 43 -9.84 3.11 7.04
N THR A 44 -8.81 3.48 7.80
CA THR A 44 -7.92 4.59 7.41
C THR A 44 -7.10 4.23 6.18
N LEU A 45 -6.59 3.00 6.09
CA LEU A 45 -5.87 2.54 4.90
C LEU A 45 -6.79 2.50 3.68
N ALA A 46 -8.03 2.01 3.82
CA ALA A 46 -8.99 2.03 2.74
C ALA A 46 -9.36 3.47 2.31
N HIS A 47 -9.41 4.42 3.25
CA HIS A 47 -9.61 5.83 2.95
C HIS A 47 -8.44 6.42 2.16
N GLU A 48 -7.19 6.21 2.60
CA GLU A 48 -5.99 6.70 1.92
C GLU A 48 -5.80 6.08 0.53
N ILE A 49 -6.10 4.79 0.37
CA ILE A 49 -6.07 4.13 -0.94
C ILE A 49 -7.12 4.74 -1.89
N ARG A 50 -8.34 4.99 -1.41
CA ARG A 50 -9.40 5.65 -2.22
C ARG A 50 -9.02 7.08 -2.61
N LYS A 51 -8.37 7.82 -1.72
CA LYS A 51 -7.86 9.18 -1.99
C LYS A 51 -6.80 9.21 -3.10
N ARG A 52 -6.08 8.11 -3.28
CA ARG A 52 -5.13 7.89 -4.39
C ARG A 52 -5.83 7.40 -5.68
N ASN A 53 -7.15 7.47 -5.75
CA ASN A 53 -7.99 7.02 -6.88
C ASN A 53 -7.92 5.51 -7.17
N LEU A 54 -7.53 4.70 -6.18
CA LEU A 54 -7.54 3.24 -6.29
C LEU A 54 -8.84 2.66 -5.71
N VAL A 55 -9.32 1.56 -6.31
CA VAL A 55 -10.51 0.85 -5.84
C VAL A 55 -10.11 -0.24 -4.86
N VAL A 56 -10.65 -0.19 -3.64
CA VAL A 56 -10.39 -1.18 -2.59
C VAL A 56 -11.68 -1.66 -1.94
N LYS A 57 -11.77 -2.98 -1.73
CA LYS A 57 -12.83 -3.64 -0.97
C LYS A 57 -12.24 -4.17 0.33
N GLN A 58 -12.89 -3.83 1.44
CA GLN A 58 -12.52 -4.28 2.79
C GLN A 58 -13.23 -5.59 3.10
N GLN A 59 -12.58 -6.46 3.88
CA GLN A 59 -13.09 -7.76 4.34
C GLN A 59 -13.85 -8.58 3.27
N GLN A 60 -13.36 -8.59 2.02
CA GLN A 60 -14.01 -9.32 0.94
C GLN A 60 -13.91 -10.83 1.20
N HIS A 61 -15.06 -11.51 1.26
CA HIS A 61 -15.09 -12.96 1.46
C HIS A 61 -14.41 -13.69 0.29
N ILE A 62 -13.41 -14.51 0.61
CA ILE A 62 -12.70 -15.35 -0.37
C ILE A 62 -13.20 -16.78 -0.22
N LYS A 63 -13.73 -17.34 -1.30
CA LYS A 63 -14.15 -18.74 -1.34
C LYS A 63 -12.93 -19.63 -1.58
N VAL A 64 -12.58 -20.43 -0.58
CA VAL A 64 -11.52 -21.45 -0.68
C VAL A 64 -12.19 -22.80 -0.97
N TYR A 65 -11.64 -23.58 -1.90
CA TYR A 65 -12.08 -24.92 -2.27
C TYR A 65 -11.05 -25.96 -1.84
#